data_AF-A0A330LJ42-F1
#
_entry.id   AF-A0A330LJ42-F1
#
_cell.length_a   1.000
_cell.length_b   1.000
_cell.length_c   1.000
_cell.angle_alpha   90.00
_cell.angle_beta   90.00
_cell.angle_gamma   90.00
#
_symmetry.space_group_name_H-M   'P 1'
#
loop_
_entity.id
_entity.type
_entity.pdbx_description
1 polymer ?
#
loop_
_entity_poly.entity_id
_entity_poly.type
_entity_poly.pdbx_seq_one_letter_code
_entity_poly.pdbx_strand_id
1 'polypeptide(L)'
;METSQFVSEDEYSSETQTTTSASKNQVEPEITSEQKNPPVTKKLEQLPRESEFLNRHRKKTRLCDPKGVYEFRHIEPRWYQSFLQLITMLMSLSSMVGLYYVGYQESKESLVGIGEVSTLTWIDAIQVISIIAIIFMAIKNLGKQLKVHPQKSYRLAILANSFNLMWLNNFRLLLALALLFFAMIGMQEQSYESFDLEFLVEGAAADLFDAILSFFIVIICLRSFRFCGKELAE
;
A
#
# COMPACT_ATOMS: atom_id res chain seq x y z
N MET A 1 17.51 27.83 54.49
CA MET A 1 17.28 27.82 55.95
C MET A 1 16.29 26.69 56.20
N GLU A 2 16.58 25.59 56.88
CA GLU A 2 17.74 25.13 57.65
C GLU A 2 17.80 23.61 57.53
N THR A 3 19.03 23.12 57.70
CA THR A 3 19.49 21.75 57.88
C THR A 3 18.67 20.91 58.86
N SER A 4 18.54 19.61 58.57
CA SER A 4 18.72 18.59 59.63
C SER A 4 19.23 17.28 59.02
N GLN A 5 20.39 16.84 59.54
CA GLN A 5 20.92 15.49 59.44
C GLN A 5 20.68 14.79 60.78
N PHE A 6 20.46 13.47 60.74
CA PHE A 6 20.70 12.47 61.78
C PHE A 6 21.03 11.18 60.99
N VAL A 7 22.28 10.65 60.95
CA VAL A 7 23.01 9.83 61.96
C VAL A 7 22.18 8.57 62.29
N SER A 8 22.59 7.30 62.14
CA SER A 8 23.89 6.56 62.29
C SER A 8 23.71 5.13 61.69
N GLU A 9 24.64 4.58 60.90
CA GLU A 9 25.75 3.62 61.18
C GLU A 9 25.39 2.11 61.15
N ASP A 10 26.44 1.32 60.84
CA ASP A 10 26.62 -0.14 60.87
C ASP A 10 26.49 -0.87 59.51
N GLU A 11 27.39 -1.74 59.07
CA GLU A 11 28.76 -2.13 59.46
C GLU A 11 29.26 -3.15 58.39
N TYR A 12 30.57 -3.43 58.40
CA TYR A 12 31.29 -4.60 57.85
C TYR A 12 31.85 -4.64 56.40
N SER A 13 33.20 -4.51 56.41
CA SER A 13 34.21 -5.41 55.80
C SER A 13 34.50 -5.28 54.30
N SER A 14 35.75 -5.23 53.80
CA SER A 14 37.10 -5.17 54.38
C SER A 14 38.09 -4.90 53.24
N GLU A 15 39.18 -4.17 53.55
CA GLU A 15 40.58 -4.42 53.14
C GLU A 15 40.97 -4.49 51.64
N THR A 16 42.05 -3.93 51.10
CA THR A 16 43.29 -3.31 51.63
C THR A 16 44.13 -2.82 50.42
N GLN A 17 44.46 -1.52 50.36
CA GLN A 17 45.81 -0.88 50.45
C GLN A 17 46.76 -1.03 49.22
N THR A 18 47.15 0.10 48.59
CA THR A 18 48.47 0.84 48.68
C THR A 18 49.53 0.33 47.68
N THR A 19 50.50 1.07 47.10
CA THR A 19 51.06 2.43 47.26
C THR A 19 52.08 2.66 46.12
N THR A 20 52.07 3.88 45.55
CA THR A 20 53.19 4.83 45.31
C THR A 20 54.56 4.42 44.66
N SER A 21 54.98 5.24 43.67
CA SER A 21 56.21 6.09 43.65
C SER A 21 57.27 5.92 42.53
N ALA A 22 57.69 7.09 42.01
CA ALA A 22 58.99 7.49 41.41
C ALA A 22 59.30 7.13 39.93
N SER A 23 60.16 7.82 39.17
CA SER A 23 60.62 9.22 38.95
C SER A 23 61.76 9.14 37.89
N LYS A 24 61.90 10.18 37.04
CA LYS A 24 63.07 10.62 36.22
C LYS A 24 63.44 9.99 34.84
N ASN A 25 63.30 10.85 33.82
CA ASN A 25 64.19 11.22 32.69
C ASN A 25 65.00 10.17 31.89
N GLN A 26 64.80 10.12 30.54
CA GLN A 26 65.79 10.59 29.53
C GLN A 26 65.39 10.27 28.05
N VAL A 27 65.59 11.28 27.19
CA VAL A 27 66.10 11.24 25.79
C VAL A 27 65.17 10.83 24.64
N GLU A 28 64.98 11.78 23.70
CA GLU A 28 64.46 11.64 22.33
C GLU A 28 65.57 11.07 21.40
N PRO A 29 65.24 10.31 20.33
CA PRO A 29 65.08 10.99 19.04
C PRO A 29 64.01 10.43 18.08
N GLU A 30 63.45 11.37 17.34
CA GLU A 30 62.86 11.43 15.99
C GLU A 30 62.81 10.20 15.04
N ILE A 31 61.80 10.30 14.15
CA ILE A 31 61.61 9.83 12.76
C ILE A 31 60.65 8.63 12.50
N THR A 32 59.55 8.98 11.82
CA THR A 32 58.81 8.28 10.75
C THR A 32 57.33 7.98 11.04
N SER A 33 56.50 8.93 10.61
CA SER A 33 55.20 8.78 10.00
C SER A 33 54.71 7.35 9.68
N GLU A 34 53.51 7.00 10.16
CA GLU A 34 52.49 6.48 9.27
C GLU A 34 51.08 6.89 9.73
N GLN A 35 50.43 7.59 8.80
CA GLN A 35 49.10 8.16 8.86
C GLN A 35 48.06 7.02 8.91
N LYS A 36 47.46 6.82 10.08
CA LYS A 36 46.40 5.82 10.30
C LYS A 36 45.13 6.28 9.57
N ASN A 37 44.93 5.78 8.35
CA ASN A 37 43.68 5.96 7.60
C ASN A 37 42.48 5.48 8.44
N PRO A 38 41.34 6.20 8.40
CA PRO A 38 40.10 5.76 9.06
C PRO A 38 39.55 4.48 8.39
N PRO A 39 38.75 3.67 9.11
CA PRO A 39 38.37 2.35 8.67
C PRO A 39 37.49 2.43 7.42
N VAL A 40 37.98 1.80 6.36
CA VAL A 40 37.24 1.52 5.13
C VAL A 40 35.92 0.87 5.51
N THR A 41 34.82 1.54 5.18
CA THR A 41 33.46 1.03 5.22
C THR A 41 33.44 -0.33 4.54
N LYS A 42 33.24 -1.41 5.30
CA LYS A 42 33.07 -2.77 4.75
C LYS A 42 31.92 -2.73 3.74
N LYS A 43 32.27 -2.61 2.46
CA LYS A 43 31.36 -2.88 1.35
C LYS A 43 31.13 -4.37 1.40
N LEU A 44 30.02 -4.80 2.00
CA LEU A 44 29.60 -6.21 2.04
C LEU A 44 29.75 -6.75 0.61
N GLU A 45 30.69 -7.67 0.41
CA GLU A 45 30.98 -8.27 -0.87
C GLU A 45 29.75 -9.14 -1.22
N GLN A 46 28.79 -8.53 -1.92
CA GLN A 46 27.56 -9.23 -2.31
C GLN A 46 27.97 -10.42 -3.17
N LEU A 47 27.62 -11.63 -2.70
CA LEU A 47 27.82 -12.87 -3.45
C LEU A 47 27.27 -12.67 -4.87
N PRO A 48 27.94 -13.15 -5.93
CA PRO A 48 27.54 -12.92 -7.32
C PRO A 48 26.10 -13.35 -7.61
N ARG A 49 25.58 -14.33 -6.86
CA ARG A 49 24.19 -14.78 -6.91
C ARG A 49 23.18 -13.77 -6.33
N GLU A 50 23.55 -13.06 -5.26
CA GLU A 50 22.72 -12.02 -4.64
C GLU A 50 22.68 -10.76 -5.51
N SER A 51 23.82 -10.38 -6.10
CA SER A 51 23.87 -9.24 -7.01
C SER A 51 23.06 -9.52 -8.28
N GLU A 52 23.09 -10.75 -8.82
CA GLU A 52 22.23 -11.14 -9.93
C GLU A 52 20.73 -11.12 -9.55
N PHE A 53 20.38 -11.64 -8.37
CA PHE A 53 19.01 -11.60 -7.84
C PHE A 53 18.50 -10.15 -7.70
N LEU A 54 19.30 -9.27 -7.09
CA LEU A 54 18.98 -7.85 -6.96
C LEU A 54 18.85 -7.18 -8.33
N ASN A 55 19.72 -7.50 -9.28
CA ASN A 55 19.69 -6.90 -10.61
C ASN A 55 18.44 -7.33 -11.40
N ARG A 56 18.01 -8.60 -11.27
CA ARG A 56 16.71 -9.07 -11.79
C ARG A 56 15.54 -8.29 -11.16
N HIS A 57 15.55 -8.09 -9.85
CA HIS A 57 14.50 -7.34 -9.15
C HIS A 57 14.52 -5.82 -9.41
N ARG A 58 15.66 -5.23 -9.79
CA ARG A 58 15.75 -3.83 -10.23
C ARG A 58 15.19 -3.63 -11.64
N LYS A 59 15.34 -4.63 -12.51
CA LYS A 59 14.83 -4.57 -13.89
C LYS A 59 13.34 -4.91 -14.01
N LYS A 60 12.78 -5.65 -13.04
CA LYS A 60 11.37 -6.06 -13.05
C LYS A 60 10.44 -4.84 -12.95
N THR A 61 9.59 -4.66 -13.95
CA THR A 61 8.46 -3.74 -13.92
C THR A 61 7.38 -4.31 -13.00
N ARG A 62 7.20 -3.68 -11.83
CA ARG A 62 6.13 -4.05 -10.89
C ARG A 62 4.88 -3.24 -11.27
N LEU A 63 3.95 -3.90 -11.98
CA LEU A 63 2.63 -3.39 -12.33
C LEU A 63 1.58 -4.22 -11.60
N CYS A 64 0.55 -3.55 -11.08
CA CYS A 64 -0.52 -4.15 -10.27
C CYS A 64 -0.03 -4.92 -9.04
N ASP A 65 1.17 -4.62 -8.52
CA ASP A 65 1.79 -5.34 -7.41
C ASP A 65 2.27 -4.37 -6.31
N PRO A 66 1.35 -3.81 -5.51
CA PRO A 66 1.71 -2.90 -4.42
C PRO A 66 2.51 -3.60 -3.32
N LYS A 67 2.36 -4.92 -3.16
CA LYS A 67 3.16 -5.73 -2.22
C LYS A 67 4.63 -5.76 -2.65
N GLY A 68 4.90 -6.05 -3.92
CA GLY A 68 6.25 -6.05 -4.46
C GLY A 68 6.89 -4.66 -4.43
N VAL A 69 6.13 -3.57 -4.57
CA VAL A 69 6.67 -2.22 -4.39
C VAL A 69 7.04 -1.97 -2.93
N TYR A 70 6.19 -2.38 -1.99
CA TYR A 70 6.45 -2.25 -0.55
C TYR A 70 7.70 -3.02 -0.10
N GLU A 71 7.84 -4.28 -0.50
CA GLU A 71 8.99 -5.13 -0.13
C GLU A 71 10.32 -4.61 -0.71
N PHE A 72 10.28 -4.03 -1.91
CA PHE A 72 11.47 -3.52 -2.60
C PHE A 72 11.55 -2.00 -2.61
N ARG A 73 11.11 -1.35 -1.52
CA ARG A 73 11.09 0.11 -1.36
C ARG A 73 12.43 0.80 -1.61
N HIS A 74 13.54 0.14 -1.28
CA HIS A 74 14.90 0.68 -1.44
C HIS A 74 15.37 0.75 -2.89
N ILE A 75 14.64 0.12 -3.81
CA ILE A 75 14.94 0.16 -5.24
C ILE A 75 14.18 1.32 -5.86
N GLU A 76 14.90 2.36 -6.26
CA GLU A 76 14.29 3.48 -6.97
C GLU A 76 13.81 3.03 -8.36
N PRO A 77 12.52 3.23 -8.69
CA PRO A 77 12.01 2.91 -10.00
C PRO A 77 12.64 3.84 -11.03
N ARG A 78 12.96 3.30 -12.21
CA ARG A 78 13.46 4.12 -13.33
C ARG A 78 12.37 5.10 -13.78
N TRP A 79 12.76 6.23 -14.36
CA TRP A 79 11.81 7.24 -14.83
C TRP A 79 10.75 6.66 -15.78
N TYR A 80 11.15 5.88 -16.78
CA TYR A 80 10.21 5.19 -17.69
C TYR A 80 9.19 4.29 -16.96
N GLN A 81 9.61 3.61 -15.88
CA GLN A 81 8.70 2.76 -15.09
C GLN A 81 7.70 3.61 -14.31
N SER A 82 8.16 4.72 -13.73
CA SER A 82 7.30 5.67 -13.02
C SER A 82 6.28 6.32 -13.98
N PHE A 83 6.72 6.66 -15.20
CA PHE A 83 5.84 7.19 -16.25
C PHE A 83 4.77 6.18 -16.68
N LEU A 84 5.15 4.92 -16.88
CA LEU A 84 4.21 3.86 -17.26
C LEU A 84 3.21 3.56 -16.12
N GLN A 85 3.67 3.59 -14.87
CA GLN A 85 2.79 3.49 -13.70
C GLN A 85 1.81 4.66 -13.61
N LEU A 86 2.24 5.88 -13.93
CA LEU A 86 1.34 7.04 -13.98
C LEU A 86 0.29 6.89 -15.09
N ILE A 87 0.68 6.52 -16.30
CA ILE A 87 -0.26 6.32 -17.41
C ILE A 87 -1.30 5.25 -17.04
N THR A 88 -0.84 4.10 -16.54
CA THR A 88 -1.75 3.02 -16.15
C THR A 88 -2.67 3.41 -15.00
N MET A 89 -2.18 4.20 -14.03
CA MET A 89 -3.01 4.79 -12.97
C MET A 89 -4.09 5.73 -13.54
N LEU A 90 -3.74 6.58 -14.51
CA LEU A 90 -4.71 7.47 -15.15
C LEU A 90 -5.75 6.69 -15.95
N MET A 91 -5.33 5.63 -16.66
CA MET A 91 -6.26 4.75 -17.37
C MET A 91 -7.20 4.01 -16.42
N SER A 92 -6.69 3.48 -15.30
CA SER A 92 -7.53 2.79 -14.31
C SER A 92 -8.50 3.75 -13.62
N LEU A 93 -8.05 4.95 -13.25
CA LEU A 93 -8.91 5.99 -12.67
C LEU A 93 -9.99 6.44 -13.67
N SER A 94 -9.61 6.73 -14.91
CA SER A 94 -10.55 7.10 -15.97
C SER A 94 -11.58 6.00 -16.21
N SER A 95 -11.15 4.73 -16.24
CA SER A 95 -12.05 3.58 -16.41
C SER A 95 -13.03 3.45 -15.25
N MET A 96 -12.58 3.64 -14.00
CA MET A 96 -13.50 3.58 -12.84
C MET A 96 -14.52 4.72 -12.85
N VAL A 97 -14.08 5.95 -13.14
CA VAL A 97 -14.99 7.10 -13.25
C VAL A 97 -15.97 6.90 -14.40
N GLY A 98 -15.49 6.39 -15.54
CA GLY A 98 -16.32 6.07 -16.71
C GLY A 98 -17.39 5.03 -16.40
N LEU A 99 -17.03 3.92 -15.76
CA LEU A 99 -18.00 2.88 -15.37
C LEU A 99 -19.05 3.42 -14.40
N TYR A 100 -18.63 4.21 -13.41
CA TYR A 100 -19.57 4.83 -12.47
C TYR A 100 -20.50 5.83 -13.17
N TYR A 101 -19.97 6.64 -14.10
CA TYR A 101 -20.77 7.59 -14.87
C TYR A 101 -21.79 6.89 -15.76
N VAL A 102 -21.41 5.78 -16.41
CA VAL A 102 -22.35 4.97 -17.20
C VAL A 102 -23.46 4.42 -16.32
N GLY A 103 -23.13 3.79 -15.18
CA GLY A 103 -24.16 3.29 -14.25
C GLY A 103 -25.07 4.39 -13.71
N TYR A 104 -24.53 5.58 -13.43
CA TYR A 104 -25.33 6.73 -13.02
C TYR A 104 -26.31 7.18 -14.11
N GLN A 105 -25.91 7.18 -15.38
CA GLN A 105 -26.81 7.54 -16.49
C GLN A 105 -27.90 6.48 -16.70
N GLU A 106 -27.57 5.20 -16.55
CA GLU A 106 -28.55 4.10 -16.65
C GLU A 106 -29.58 4.15 -15.51
N SER A 107 -29.19 4.64 -14.31
CA SER A 107 -30.10 4.82 -13.17
C SER A 107 -31.07 6.01 -13.28
N LYS A 108 -31.09 6.72 -14.43
CA LYS A 108 -32.00 7.84 -14.65
C LYS A 108 -33.15 7.42 -15.54
N GLU A 109 -34.35 7.44 -14.98
CA GLU A 109 -35.57 7.18 -15.73
C GLU A 109 -36.35 8.48 -15.94
N SER A 110 -36.80 8.72 -17.18
CA SER A 110 -37.65 9.88 -17.48
C SER A 110 -39.12 9.51 -17.30
N LEU A 111 -39.77 10.05 -16.27
CA LEU A 111 -41.20 9.87 -16.05
C LEU A 111 -41.98 11.03 -16.66
N VAL A 112 -42.97 10.72 -17.50
CA VAL A 112 -43.82 11.71 -18.17
C VAL A 112 -44.54 12.57 -17.13
N GLY A 113 -44.32 13.88 -17.17
CA GLY A 113 -44.97 14.87 -16.29
C GLY A 113 -44.22 15.18 -14.98
N ILE A 114 -43.19 14.41 -14.62
CA ILE A 114 -42.39 14.62 -13.39
C ILE A 114 -40.94 14.99 -13.73
N GLY A 115 -40.42 14.52 -14.87
CA GLY A 115 -39.04 14.76 -15.32
C GLY A 115 -38.13 13.55 -15.10
N GLU A 116 -36.82 13.78 -15.09
CA GLU A 116 -35.82 12.74 -14.77
C GLU A 116 -35.87 12.41 -13.27
N VAL A 117 -36.11 11.15 -12.93
CA VAL A 117 -36.04 10.61 -11.58
C VAL A 117 -34.90 9.60 -11.51
N SER A 118 -34.11 9.65 -10.45
CA SER A 118 -33.01 8.71 -10.25
C SER A 118 -33.48 7.53 -9.42
N THR A 119 -33.21 6.32 -9.90
CA THR A 119 -33.44 5.04 -9.22
C THR A 119 -32.24 4.60 -8.38
N LEU A 120 -31.26 5.49 -8.17
CA LEU A 120 -30.04 5.19 -7.42
C LEU A 120 -30.35 4.75 -5.98
N THR A 121 -29.79 3.62 -5.57
CA THR A 121 -30.06 3.08 -4.25
C THR A 121 -29.18 3.74 -3.18
N TRP A 122 -29.58 3.61 -1.91
CA TRP A 122 -28.72 4.01 -0.79
C TRP A 122 -27.42 3.19 -0.71
N ILE A 123 -27.44 1.96 -1.22
CA ILE A 123 -26.29 1.05 -1.25
C ILE A 123 -25.21 1.61 -2.18
N ASP A 124 -25.61 2.08 -3.37
CA ASP A 124 -24.71 2.74 -4.33
C ASP A 124 -23.99 3.95 -3.71
N ALA A 125 -24.75 4.80 -3.02
CA ALA A 125 -24.21 5.98 -2.35
C ALA A 125 -23.18 5.58 -1.27
N ILE A 126 -23.50 4.58 -0.44
CA ILE A 126 -22.61 4.08 0.61
C ILE A 126 -21.34 3.46 0.00
N GLN A 127 -21.46 2.71 -1.10
CA GLN A 127 -20.32 2.13 -1.81
C GLN A 127 -19.36 3.23 -2.27
N VAL A 128 -19.86 4.25 -2.95
CA VAL A 128 -19.05 5.36 -3.48
C VAL A 128 -18.35 6.11 -2.35
N ILE A 129 -19.09 6.46 -1.30
CA ILE A 129 -18.53 7.14 -0.12
C ILE A 129 -17.44 6.28 0.53
N SER A 130 -17.66 4.97 0.63
CA SER A 130 -16.68 4.03 1.19
C SER A 130 -15.40 3.99 0.36
N ILE A 131 -15.51 3.88 -0.97
CA ILE A 131 -14.35 3.89 -1.89
C ILE A 131 -13.56 5.19 -1.75
N ILE A 132 -14.24 6.35 -1.76
CA ILE A 132 -13.61 7.66 -1.60
C ILE A 132 -12.90 7.75 -0.25
N ALA A 133 -13.55 7.31 0.83
CA ALA A 133 -12.97 7.31 2.17
C ALA A 133 -11.70 6.45 2.25
N ILE A 134 -11.70 5.26 1.65
CA ILE A 134 -10.54 4.35 1.60
C ILE A 134 -9.39 5.00 0.84
N ILE A 135 -9.65 5.59 -0.33
CA ILE A 135 -8.63 6.28 -1.13
C ILE A 135 -8.06 7.47 -0.35
N PHE A 136 -8.92 8.27 0.28
CA PHE A 136 -8.48 9.41 1.08
C PHE A 136 -7.61 8.98 2.27
N MET A 137 -8.03 7.93 3.00
CA MET A 137 -7.22 7.34 4.08
C MET A 137 -5.88 6.83 3.56
N ALA A 138 -5.84 6.18 2.39
CA ALA A 138 -4.61 5.70 1.78
C ALA A 138 -3.65 6.85 1.44
N ILE A 139 -4.14 7.92 0.82
CA ILE A 139 -3.34 9.12 0.51
C ILE A 139 -2.84 9.79 1.78
N LYS A 140 -3.70 9.93 2.80
CA LYS A 140 -3.32 10.50 4.11
C LYS A 140 -2.24 9.67 4.80
N ASN A 141 -2.33 8.34 4.75
CA ASN A 141 -1.34 7.44 5.34
C ASN A 141 0.00 7.50 4.59
N LEU A 142 -0.02 7.49 3.25
CA LEU A 142 1.18 7.80 2.44
C LEU A 142 1.77 9.15 2.87
N GLY A 143 0.91 10.15 3.07
CA GLY A 143 1.18 11.48 3.62
C GLY A 143 2.11 11.46 4.82
N LYS A 144 1.69 10.73 5.86
CA LYS A 144 2.44 10.56 7.11
C LYS A 144 3.82 9.92 6.87
N GLN A 145 3.91 8.92 6.00
CA GLN A 145 5.17 8.23 5.69
C GLN A 145 6.22 9.13 5.00
N LEU A 146 5.81 10.25 4.38
CA LEU A 146 6.76 11.21 3.78
C LEU A 146 7.74 11.78 4.78
N LYS A 147 7.29 12.00 6.02
CA LYS A 147 8.12 12.54 7.09
C LYS A 147 9.23 11.57 7.49
N VAL A 148 9.00 10.27 7.27
CA VAL A 148 9.93 9.19 7.64
C VAL A 148 10.86 8.85 6.48
N HIS A 149 10.34 8.76 5.25
CA HIS A 149 11.14 8.50 4.04
C HIS A 149 10.74 9.42 2.86
N PRO A 150 11.64 10.31 2.39
CA PRO A 150 11.31 11.35 1.40
C PRO A 150 11.22 10.87 -0.07
N GLN A 151 11.24 9.56 -0.35
CA GLN A 151 11.23 9.05 -1.72
C GLN A 151 9.86 9.23 -2.41
N LYS A 152 9.73 10.32 -3.19
CA LYS A 152 8.50 10.65 -3.95
C LYS A 152 8.14 9.59 -4.99
N SER A 153 9.14 8.99 -5.63
CA SER A 153 8.99 7.96 -6.66
C SER A 153 8.32 6.68 -6.12
N TYR A 154 8.70 6.26 -4.92
CA TYR A 154 8.08 5.13 -4.22
C TYR A 154 6.58 5.37 -3.96
N ARG A 155 6.21 6.59 -3.54
CA ARG A 155 4.82 6.95 -3.19
C ARG A 155 3.92 6.95 -4.42
N LEU A 156 4.41 7.46 -5.54
CA LEU A 156 3.70 7.36 -6.80
C LEU A 156 3.55 5.89 -7.23
N ALA A 157 4.62 5.11 -7.12
CA ALA A 157 4.61 3.70 -7.51
C ALA A 157 3.61 2.87 -6.69
N ILE A 158 3.58 3.03 -5.37
CA ILE A 158 2.65 2.27 -4.51
C ILE A 158 1.20 2.69 -4.74
N LEU A 159 0.95 3.99 -4.93
CA LEU A 159 -0.40 4.49 -5.20
C LEU A 159 -0.90 3.99 -6.56
N ALA A 160 -0.10 4.14 -7.62
CA ALA A 160 -0.42 3.67 -8.96
C ALA A 160 -0.68 2.16 -9.00
N ASN A 161 0.18 1.36 -8.35
CA ASN A 161 -0.02 -0.09 -8.28
C ASN A 161 -1.28 -0.47 -7.50
N SER A 162 -1.64 0.29 -6.46
CA SER A 162 -2.87 0.04 -5.69
C SER A 162 -4.12 0.32 -6.52
N PHE A 163 -4.15 1.43 -7.26
CA PHE A 163 -5.24 1.73 -8.21
C PHE A 163 -5.35 0.67 -9.31
N ASN A 164 -4.23 0.30 -9.92
CA ASN A 164 -4.23 -0.70 -10.98
C ASN A 164 -4.64 -2.09 -10.46
N LEU A 165 -4.22 -2.47 -9.25
CA LEU A 165 -4.66 -3.73 -8.62
C LEU A 165 -6.16 -3.70 -8.29
N MET A 166 -6.66 -2.57 -7.78
CA MET A 166 -8.09 -2.39 -7.52
C MET A 166 -8.89 -2.54 -8.81
N TRP A 167 -8.52 -1.84 -9.86
CA TRP A 167 -9.20 -1.93 -11.16
C TRP A 167 -9.13 -3.35 -11.73
N LEU A 168 -7.94 -3.99 -11.71
CA LEU A 168 -7.77 -5.34 -12.23
C LEU A 168 -8.64 -6.37 -11.49
N ASN A 169 -8.75 -6.26 -10.16
CA ASN A 169 -9.57 -7.18 -9.37
C ASN A 169 -11.07 -6.94 -9.58
N ASN A 170 -11.51 -5.69 -9.71
CA ASN A 170 -12.89 -5.37 -10.08
C ASN A 170 -13.21 -5.86 -11.49
N PHE A 171 -12.32 -5.66 -12.45
CA PHE A 171 -12.47 -6.18 -13.81
C PHE A 171 -12.57 -7.70 -13.84
N ARG A 172 -11.76 -8.41 -13.04
CA ARG A 172 -11.86 -9.86 -12.88
C ARG A 172 -13.20 -10.31 -12.29
N LEU A 173 -13.72 -9.58 -11.31
CA LEU A 173 -15.04 -9.85 -10.72
C LEU A 173 -16.13 -9.68 -11.77
N LEU A 174 -16.15 -8.55 -12.50
CA LEU A 174 -17.09 -8.30 -13.59
C LEU A 174 -17.00 -9.35 -14.69
N LEU A 175 -15.78 -9.75 -15.09
CA LEU A 175 -15.57 -10.80 -16.08
C LEU A 175 -16.08 -12.16 -15.59
N ALA A 176 -15.86 -12.50 -14.32
CA ALA A 176 -16.37 -13.74 -13.73
C ALA A 176 -17.91 -13.77 -13.71
N LEU A 177 -18.54 -12.64 -13.35
CA LEU A 177 -19.99 -12.50 -13.40
C LEU A 177 -20.53 -12.61 -14.83
N ALA A 178 -19.90 -11.92 -15.80
CA ALA A 178 -20.27 -12.00 -17.20
C ALA A 178 -20.20 -13.45 -17.73
N LEU A 179 -19.13 -14.18 -17.41
CA LEU A 179 -18.99 -15.60 -17.79
C LEU A 179 -20.07 -16.48 -17.15
N LEU A 180 -20.44 -16.21 -15.89
CA LEU A 180 -21.53 -16.90 -15.22
C LEU A 180 -22.87 -16.64 -15.94
N PHE A 181 -23.16 -15.38 -16.29
CA PHE A 181 -24.35 -15.03 -17.08
C PHE A 181 -24.38 -15.74 -18.44
N PHE A 182 -23.27 -15.73 -19.19
CA PHE A 182 -23.19 -16.44 -20.47
C PHE A 182 -23.38 -17.95 -20.31
N ALA A 183 -22.84 -18.54 -19.24
CA ALA A 183 -23.04 -19.97 -18.96
C ALA A 183 -24.50 -20.30 -18.65
N MET A 184 -25.18 -19.46 -17.86
CA MET A 184 -26.61 -19.62 -17.55
C MET A 184 -27.47 -19.53 -18.82
N ILE A 185 -27.20 -18.55 -19.69
CA ILE A 185 -27.89 -18.42 -20.98
C ILE A 185 -27.58 -19.62 -21.89
N GLY A 186 -26.31 -20.08 -21.93
CA GLY A 186 -25.89 -21.18 -22.80
C GLY A 186 -26.37 -22.57 -22.37
N MET A 187 -26.72 -22.74 -21.09
CA MET A 187 -27.32 -23.99 -20.57
C MET A 187 -28.83 -24.08 -20.82
N GLN A 188 -29.46 -23.02 -21.34
CA GLN A 188 -30.89 -23.01 -21.59
C GLN A 188 -31.23 -23.96 -22.76
N GLU A 189 -32.04 -24.99 -22.49
CA GLU A 189 -32.68 -25.79 -23.52
C GLU A 189 -33.67 -24.94 -24.32
N GLN A 190 -33.64 -25.10 -25.64
CA GLN A 190 -34.37 -24.31 -26.65
C GLN A 190 -35.91 -24.35 -26.53
N SER A 191 -36.44 -25.04 -25.52
CA SER A 191 -37.86 -25.34 -25.28
C SER A 191 -38.50 -24.56 -24.12
N TYR A 192 -37.72 -23.91 -23.25
CA TYR A 192 -38.24 -23.08 -22.17
C TYR A 192 -38.27 -21.61 -22.58
N GLU A 193 -39.43 -20.96 -22.37
CA GLU A 193 -39.61 -19.51 -22.47
C GLU A 193 -38.40 -18.77 -21.87
N SER A 194 -38.04 -17.66 -22.52
CA SER A 194 -36.93 -16.76 -22.17
C SER A 194 -36.64 -16.75 -20.68
N PHE A 195 -35.39 -17.00 -20.29
CA PHE A 195 -34.97 -16.84 -18.90
C PHE A 195 -35.34 -15.42 -18.48
N ASP A 196 -36.29 -15.31 -17.56
CA ASP A 196 -36.82 -14.01 -17.15
C ASP A 196 -35.79 -13.37 -16.22
N LEU A 197 -34.79 -12.71 -16.81
CA LEU A 197 -33.77 -11.97 -16.07
C LEU A 197 -34.36 -10.77 -15.31
N GLU A 198 -35.66 -10.50 -15.47
CA GLU A 198 -36.38 -9.46 -14.76
C GLU A 198 -36.28 -9.63 -13.24
N PHE A 199 -36.15 -10.86 -12.69
CA PHE A 199 -35.90 -11.05 -11.25
C PHE A 199 -34.51 -10.56 -10.78
N LEU A 200 -33.54 -10.42 -11.69
CA LEU A 200 -32.20 -9.87 -11.41
C LEU A 200 -32.14 -8.36 -11.64
N VAL A 201 -33.12 -7.81 -12.34
CA VAL A 201 -33.23 -6.38 -12.63
C VAL A 201 -34.16 -5.70 -11.62
N GLU A 202 -35.21 -6.39 -11.18
CA GLU A 202 -36.24 -5.83 -10.31
C GLU A 202 -36.53 -6.71 -9.09
N GLY A 203 -36.78 -6.05 -7.95
CA GLY A 203 -37.22 -6.67 -6.71
C GLY A 203 -36.09 -7.01 -5.73
N ALA A 204 -36.46 -7.67 -4.62
CA ALA A 204 -35.56 -7.88 -3.48
C ALA A 204 -34.33 -8.74 -3.81
N ALA A 205 -34.40 -9.59 -4.84
CA ALA A 205 -33.27 -10.40 -5.29
C ALA A 205 -32.20 -9.54 -6.01
N ALA A 206 -32.64 -8.58 -6.84
CA ALA A 206 -31.78 -7.60 -7.48
C ALA A 206 -31.08 -6.72 -6.42
N ASP A 207 -31.84 -6.20 -5.45
CA ASP A 207 -31.30 -5.40 -4.34
C ASP A 207 -30.25 -6.17 -3.52
N LEU A 208 -30.51 -7.46 -3.24
CA LEU A 208 -29.57 -8.31 -2.51
C LEU A 208 -28.31 -8.60 -3.33
N PHE A 209 -28.45 -8.86 -4.63
CA PHE A 209 -27.33 -9.10 -5.52
C PHE A 209 -26.43 -7.86 -5.62
N ASP A 210 -27.04 -6.68 -5.78
CA ASP A 210 -26.33 -5.41 -5.81
C ASP A 210 -25.61 -5.14 -4.48
N ALA A 211 -26.28 -5.33 -3.34
CA ALA A 211 -25.65 -5.22 -2.02
C ALA A 211 -24.41 -6.11 -1.85
N ILE A 212 -24.48 -7.37 -2.31
CA ILE A 212 -23.37 -8.33 -2.27
C ILE A 212 -22.24 -7.86 -3.19
N LEU A 213 -22.57 -7.40 -4.41
CA LEU A 213 -21.60 -6.89 -5.37
C LEU A 213 -20.86 -5.66 -4.81
N SER A 214 -21.60 -4.68 -4.29
CA SER A 214 -21.06 -3.50 -3.61
C SER A 214 -20.11 -3.87 -2.48
N PHE A 215 -20.48 -4.85 -1.67
CA PHE A 215 -19.65 -5.34 -0.57
C PHE A 215 -18.31 -5.92 -1.07
N PHE A 216 -18.33 -6.75 -2.13
CA PHE A 216 -17.10 -7.27 -2.74
C PHE A 216 -16.22 -6.16 -3.32
N ILE A 217 -16.82 -5.15 -3.98
CA ILE A 217 -16.09 -4.01 -4.53
C ILE A 217 -15.36 -3.25 -3.41
N VAL A 218 -16.04 -2.98 -2.29
CA VAL A 218 -15.43 -2.32 -1.12
C VAL A 218 -14.29 -3.16 -0.53
N ILE A 219 -14.45 -4.47 -0.40
CA ILE A 219 -13.38 -5.38 0.07
C ILE A 219 -12.18 -5.33 -0.88
N ILE A 220 -12.42 -5.37 -2.20
CA ILE A 220 -11.35 -5.28 -3.20
C ILE A 220 -10.59 -3.96 -3.04
N CYS A 221 -11.32 -2.85 -2.85
CA CYS A 221 -10.73 -1.54 -2.60
C CYS A 221 -9.84 -1.56 -1.34
N LEU A 222 -10.39 -1.98 -0.19
CA LEU A 222 -9.65 -2.10 1.07
C LEU A 222 -8.37 -2.92 0.92
N ARG A 223 -8.47 -4.10 0.30
CA ARG A 223 -7.33 -5.02 0.13
C ARG A 223 -6.25 -4.42 -0.77
N SER A 224 -6.66 -3.72 -1.83
CA SER A 224 -5.73 -3.11 -2.80
C SER A 224 -4.92 -1.96 -2.18
N PHE A 225 -5.54 -1.16 -1.30
CA PHE A 225 -4.89 -0.04 -0.62
C PHE A 225 -4.24 -0.39 0.72
N ARG A 226 -4.33 -1.65 1.20
CA ARG A 226 -3.76 -2.06 2.49
C ARG A 226 -2.28 -1.69 2.65
N PHE A 227 -1.50 -1.74 1.58
CA PHE A 227 -0.06 -1.46 1.62
C PHE A 227 0.28 0.03 1.74
N CYS A 228 -0.68 0.92 1.48
CA CYS A 228 -0.54 2.36 1.69
C CYS A 228 -0.49 2.74 3.17
N GLY A 229 -1.07 1.92 4.05
CA GLY A 229 -1.14 2.18 5.49
C GLY A 229 -0.15 1.41 6.34
N LYS A 230 0.58 0.44 5.77
CA LYS A 230 1.53 -0.37 6.55
C LYS A 230 2.72 0.49 6.96
N GLU A 231 2.88 0.67 8.27
CA GLU A 231 4.10 1.22 8.84
C GLU A 231 5.28 0.36 8.39
N LEU A 232 6.37 1.04 8.02
CA LEU A 232 7.57 0.37 7.55
C LEU A 232 8.12 -0.42 8.73
N ALA A 233 7.96 -1.73 8.71
CA ALA A 233 8.78 -2.59 9.55
C ALA A 233 10.25 -2.32 9.17
N GLU A 234 11.01 -1.84 10.15
CA GLU A 234 12.47 -1.74 10.09
C GLU A 234 13.10 -3.14 10.07
#